data_AF-A0A964U810-F1
#
_entry.id   AF-A0A964U810-F1
#
_cell.length_a   1.000
_cell.length_b   1.000
_cell.length_c   1.000
_cell.angle_alpha   90.00
_cell.angle_beta   90.00
_cell.angle_gamma   90.00
#
_symmetry.space_group_name_H-M   'P 1'
#
loop_
_entity.id
_entity.type
_entity.pdbx_description
1 polymer ?
#
loop_
_entity_poly.entity_id
_entity_poly.type
_entity_poly.pdbx_seq_one_letter_code
_entity_poly.pdbx_strand_id
1 'polypeptide(L)'
;MFLQATLHPLPDPPPGQVKLLDEPGRNIVFQTLAQRSGIALFEPAGRVLTAFLELFAALLLIFPFTRRLGAFLAFCILAGAVGLHLSPWLGREVPLSLAENAPHDGGELFMLAVAMLAASLLIMVIHPSRRRRS
;
A
#
# COMPACT_ATOMS: atom_id res chain seq x y z
N MET A 1 6.34 -3.92 0.93
CA MET A 1 5.63 -2.97 0.06
C MET A 1 4.74 -3.75 -0.90
N PHE A 2 3.59 -3.21 -1.30
CA PHE A 2 2.65 -3.89 -2.19
C PHE A 2 3.03 -3.74 -3.67
N LEU A 3 4.22 -4.20 -4.06
CA LEU A 3 4.68 -4.05 -5.45
C LEU A 3 3.68 -4.62 -6.47
N GLN A 4 2.97 -5.70 -6.12
CA GLN A 4 1.91 -6.25 -6.95
C GLN A 4 0.77 -5.26 -7.23
N ALA A 5 0.38 -4.45 -6.25
CA ALA A 5 -0.67 -3.45 -6.39
C ALA A 5 -0.15 -2.13 -6.98
N THR A 6 1.16 -1.90 -6.97
CA THR A 6 1.77 -0.67 -7.52
C THR A 6 1.97 -0.76 -9.03
N LEU A 7 2.58 -1.85 -9.52
CA LEU A 7 3.03 -1.99 -10.93
C LEU A 7 2.46 -3.21 -11.65
N HIS A 8 1.94 -4.21 -10.93
CA HIS A 8 1.52 -5.53 -11.44
C HIS A 8 2.48 -6.16 -12.48
N PRO A 9 3.41 -7.04 -12.06
CA PRO A 9 4.48 -7.55 -12.93
C PRO A 9 4.03 -8.53 -14.03
N LEU A 10 2.75 -8.87 -14.10
CA LEU A 10 2.18 -9.83 -15.06
C LEU A 10 1.32 -9.12 -16.12
N PRO A 11 1.25 -9.65 -17.35
CA PRO A 11 0.32 -9.17 -18.36
C PRO A 11 -1.13 -9.32 -17.87
N ASP A 12 -1.97 -8.34 -18.20
CA ASP A 12 -3.41 -8.28 -17.92
C ASP A 12 -3.82 -8.27 -16.43
N PRO A 13 -3.44 -7.23 -15.66
CA PRO A 13 -3.99 -7.04 -14.32
C PRO A 13 -5.52 -6.91 -14.33
N PRO A 14 -6.22 -7.42 -13.29
CA PRO A 14 -7.62 -7.10 -13.10
C PRO A 14 -7.82 -5.58 -13.01
N PRO A 15 -8.85 -5.02 -13.68
CA PRO A 15 -9.06 -3.59 -13.73
C PRO A 15 -9.34 -3.02 -12.34
N GLY A 16 -8.74 -1.89 -12.01
CA GLY A 16 -8.98 -1.17 -10.75
C GLY A 16 -8.13 -1.65 -9.57
N GLN A 17 -7.14 -2.51 -9.80
CA GLN A 17 -6.24 -3.05 -8.77
C GLN A 17 -4.80 -2.50 -8.84
N VAL A 18 -4.45 -1.70 -9.86
CA VAL A 18 -3.07 -1.27 -10.12
C VAL A 18 -2.90 0.23 -10.02
N LYS A 19 -2.18 0.68 -8.99
CA LYS A 19 -2.09 2.10 -8.63
C LYS A 19 -1.44 2.99 -9.68
N LEU A 20 -0.52 2.51 -10.51
CA LEU A 20 0.11 3.36 -11.54
C LEU A 20 -0.52 3.23 -12.92
N LEU A 21 -1.22 2.13 -13.19
CA LEU A 21 -1.71 1.79 -14.54
C LEU A 21 -3.22 1.99 -14.69
N ASP A 22 -3.97 2.01 -13.59
CA ASP A 22 -5.40 2.31 -13.63
C ASP A 22 -5.66 3.78 -14.03
N GLU A 23 -6.63 3.98 -14.92
CA GLU A 23 -7.16 5.30 -15.26
C GLU A 23 -7.71 6.02 -14.02
N PRO A 24 -7.68 7.37 -13.99
CA PRO A 24 -8.28 8.15 -12.92
C PRO A 24 -9.73 7.74 -12.63
N GLY A 25 -10.04 7.48 -11.36
CA GLY A 25 -11.38 7.11 -10.91
C GLY A 25 -11.75 5.64 -11.11
N ARG A 26 -10.83 4.81 -11.64
CA ARG A 26 -11.06 3.37 -11.83
C ARG A 26 -10.48 2.50 -10.72
N ASN A 27 -9.53 3.02 -9.94
CA ASN A 27 -8.91 2.23 -8.87
C ASN A 27 -9.88 2.04 -7.69
N ILE A 28 -10.11 0.79 -7.32
CA ILE A 28 -11.19 0.43 -6.39
C ILE A 28 -10.95 1.01 -4.98
N VAL A 29 -9.73 0.86 -4.45
CA VAL A 29 -9.40 1.32 -3.09
C VAL A 29 -9.49 2.83 -2.97
N PHE A 30 -8.81 3.55 -3.86
CA PHE A 30 -8.72 5.01 -3.78
C PHE A 30 -10.01 5.71 -4.19
N GLN A 31 -10.74 5.16 -5.18
CA GLN A 31 -12.06 5.68 -5.54
C GLN A 31 -13.07 5.43 -4.42
N THR A 32 -13.04 4.27 -3.75
CA THR A 32 -13.88 3.99 -2.57
C THR A 32 -13.60 4.99 -1.45
N LEU A 33 -12.32 5.27 -1.18
CA LEU A 33 -11.92 6.30 -0.21
C LEU A 33 -12.44 7.68 -0.60
N ALA A 34 -12.25 8.11 -1.85
CA ALA A 34 -12.71 9.41 -2.33
C ALA A 34 -14.23 9.57 -2.20
N GLN A 35 -14.99 8.56 -2.61
CA GLN A 35 -16.46 8.57 -2.55
C GLN A 35 -16.99 8.58 -1.11
N ARG A 36 -16.45 7.74 -0.24
CA ARG A 36 -16.97 7.59 1.14
C ARG A 36 -16.49 8.69 2.09
N SER A 37 -15.32 9.27 1.85
CA SER A 37 -14.83 10.40 2.67
C SER A 37 -15.26 11.76 2.15
N GLY A 38 -15.67 11.87 0.88
CA GLY A 38 -15.89 13.15 0.20
C GLY A 38 -14.59 13.90 -0.15
N ILE A 39 -13.42 13.30 0.05
CA ILE A 39 -12.12 13.92 -0.21
C ILE A 39 -11.59 13.49 -1.57
N ALA A 40 -11.73 14.36 -2.57
CA ALA A 40 -11.25 14.11 -3.93
C ALA A 40 -9.72 13.92 -4.03
N LEU A 41 -8.95 14.31 -3.00
CA LEU A 41 -7.49 14.14 -3.00
C LEU A 41 -7.07 12.66 -3.01
N PHE A 42 -7.90 11.73 -2.52
CA PHE A 42 -7.53 10.31 -2.51
C PHE A 42 -7.33 9.75 -3.93
N GLU A 43 -8.11 10.18 -4.91
CA GLU A 43 -8.08 9.68 -6.29
C GLU A 43 -8.16 10.82 -7.32
N PRO A 44 -7.21 10.95 -8.27
CA PRO A 44 -6.04 10.08 -8.51
C PRO A 44 -4.77 10.50 -7.74
N ALA A 45 -4.72 11.72 -7.19
CA ALA A 45 -3.49 12.29 -6.66
C ALA A 45 -2.88 11.47 -5.50
N GLY A 46 -3.70 11.13 -4.50
CA GLY A 46 -3.29 10.32 -3.35
C GLY A 46 -2.82 8.93 -3.75
N ARG A 47 -3.51 8.29 -4.71
CA ARG A 47 -3.11 7.01 -5.31
C ARG A 47 -1.71 7.08 -5.91
N VAL A 48 -1.48 8.03 -6.80
CA VAL A 48 -0.21 8.18 -7.51
C VAL A 48 0.92 8.49 -6.54
N LEU A 49 0.70 9.39 -5.58
CA LEU A 49 1.68 9.69 -4.53
C LEU A 49 2.04 8.44 -3.71
N THR A 50 1.02 7.68 -3.28
CA THR A 50 1.22 6.44 -2.52
C THR A 50 2.05 5.43 -3.33
N ALA A 51 1.75 5.28 -4.62
CA ALA A 51 2.48 4.38 -5.51
C ALA A 51 3.96 4.75 -5.66
N PHE A 52 4.27 6.05 -5.83
CA PHE A 52 5.65 6.54 -5.86
C PHE A 52 6.38 6.28 -4.54
N LEU A 53 5.73 6.56 -3.41
CA LEU A 53 6.31 6.31 -2.08
C LEU A 53 6.58 4.82 -1.84
N GLU A 54 5.69 3.93 -2.29
CA GLU A 54 5.88 2.48 -2.20
C GLU A 54 7.06 1.99 -3.05
N LEU A 55 7.19 2.49 -4.29
CA LEU A 55 8.29 2.13 -5.17
C LEU A 55 9.62 2.65 -4.62
N PHE A 56 9.63 3.87 -4.08
CA PHE A 56 10.81 4.45 -3.46
C PHE A 56 11.22 3.68 -2.19
N ALA A 57 10.26 3.33 -1.33
CA ALA A 57 10.51 2.49 -0.16
C ALA A 57 11.06 1.10 -0.54
N ALA A 58 10.50 0.49 -1.60
CA ALA A 58 11.00 -0.78 -2.12
C ALA A 58 12.45 -0.66 -2.62
N LEU A 59 12.79 0.41 -3.35
CA LEU A 59 14.15 0.68 -3.81
C LEU A 59 15.12 0.83 -2.63
N LEU A 60 14.74 1.57 -1.59
CA LEU A 60 15.55 1.75 -0.38
C LEU A 60 15.74 0.44 0.40
N LEU A 61 14.77 -0.48 0.38
CA LEU A 61 14.87 -1.79 1.05
C LEU A 61 15.85 -2.75 0.35
N ILE A 62 16.05 -2.59 -0.96
CA ILE A 62 16.96 -3.41 -1.77
C ILE A 62 18.43 -3.12 -1.42
N PHE A 63 18.80 -1.84 -1.27
CA PHE A 63 20.18 -1.46 -0.98
C PHE A 63 20.50 -1.58 0.52
N PRO A 64 21.58 -2.30 0.90
CA PRO A 64 21.86 -2.62 2.30
C PRO A 64 22.16 -1.39 3.17
N PHE A 65 22.68 -0.31 2.58
CA PHE A 65 23.01 0.92 3.30
C PHE A 65 21.81 1.85 3.53
N THR A 66 20.73 1.72 2.76
CA THR A 66 19.47 2.48 2.94
C THR A 66 18.33 1.65 3.55
N ARG A 67 18.53 0.35 3.78
CA ARG A 67 17.48 -0.57 4.24
C ARG A 67 16.73 -0.09 5.48
N ARG A 68 17.39 0.51 6.47
CA ARG A 68 16.73 1.08 7.67
C ARG A 68 15.77 2.21 7.32
N LEU A 69 16.19 3.12 6.43
CA LEU A 69 15.34 4.20 5.94
C LEU A 69 14.17 3.65 5.12
N GLY A 70 14.43 2.66 4.25
CA GLY A 70 13.39 1.98 3.49
C GLY A 70 12.37 1.28 4.38
N ALA A 71 12.81 0.62 5.47
CA ALA A 71 11.94 -0.03 6.44
C ALA A 71 11.08 0.97 7.22
N PHE A 72 11.66 2.11 7.63
CA PHE A 72 10.92 3.18 8.27
C PHE A 72 9.86 3.80 7.35
N LEU A 73 10.22 4.13 6.11
CA LEU A 73 9.28 4.66 5.14
C LEU A 73 8.15 3.66 4.84
N ALA A 74 8.52 2.39 4.67
CA ALA A 74 7.57 1.29 4.52
C ALA A 74 6.59 1.21 5.69
N PHE A 75 7.09 1.29 6.92
CA PHE A 75 6.27 1.30 8.13
C PHE A 75 5.27 2.46 8.13
N CYS A 76 5.71 3.68 7.82
CA CYS A 76 4.82 4.85 7.76
C CYS A 76 3.70 4.70 6.73
N ILE A 77 4.02 4.21 5.52
CA ILE A 77 3.03 3.98 4.46
C ILE A 77 2.01 2.91 4.89
N LEU A 78 2.50 1.78 5.42
CA LEU A 78 1.66 0.66 5.85
C LEU A 78 0.82 0.98 7.09
N ALA A 79 1.34 1.79 8.01
CA ALA A 79 0.58 2.30 9.15
C ALA A 79 -0.57 3.20 8.68
N GLY A 80 -0.32 4.04 7.67
CA GLY A 80 -1.36 4.80 6.99
C GLY A 80 -2.43 3.91 6.35
N ALA A 81 -2.02 2.86 5.62
CA ALA A 81 -2.93 1.90 5.01
C ALA A 81 -3.81 1.17 6.05
N VAL A 82 -3.20 0.66 7.12
CA VAL A 82 -3.93 0.04 8.24
C VAL A 82 -4.88 1.05 8.89
N GLY A 83 -4.45 2.29 9.11
CA GLY A 83 -5.30 3.36 9.64
C GLY A 83 -6.52 3.64 8.76
N LEU A 84 -6.35 3.67 7.44
CA LEU A 84 -7.46 3.81 6.49
C LEU A 84 -8.43 2.62 6.56
N HIS A 85 -7.94 1.39 6.68
CA HIS A 85 -8.80 0.21 6.88
C HIS A 85 -9.57 0.23 8.20
N LEU A 86 -9.02 0.85 9.25
CA LEU A 86 -9.71 1.04 10.53
C LEU A 86 -10.69 2.22 10.51
N SER A 87 -10.60 3.08 9.49
CA SER A 87 -11.51 4.20 9.30
C SER A 87 -12.87 3.73 8.75
N PRO A 88 -13.96 4.50 8.96
CA PRO A 88 -15.25 4.22 8.34
C PRO A 88 -15.25 4.38 6.81
N TRP A 89 -14.21 4.97 6.23
CA TRP A 89 -14.17 5.27 4.79
C TRP A 89 -13.76 4.07 3.95
N LEU A 90 -12.80 3.26 4.39
CA LEU A 90 -12.40 2.05 3.65
C LEU A 90 -13.00 0.79 4.27
N GLY A 91 -12.90 0.66 5.60
CA GLY A 91 -13.25 -0.56 6.30
C GLY A 91 -12.23 -1.68 6.12
N ARG A 92 -12.41 -2.77 6.88
CA ARG A 92 -11.52 -3.94 6.82
C ARG A 92 -11.73 -4.75 5.54
N GLU A 93 -12.95 -4.76 5.02
CA GLU A 93 -13.35 -5.50 3.82
C GLU A 93 -13.56 -4.52 2.67
N VAL A 94 -12.78 -4.66 1.60
CA VAL A 94 -12.79 -3.77 0.44
C VAL A 94 -13.67 -4.38 -0.65
N PRO A 95 -14.54 -3.60 -1.32
CA PRO A 95 -15.31 -4.12 -2.46
C PRO A 95 -14.37 -4.59 -3.58
N LEU A 96 -14.77 -5.64 -4.32
CA LEU A 96 -13.99 -6.17 -5.45
C LEU A 96 -14.21 -5.42 -6.76
N SER A 97 -15.17 -4.49 -6.80
CA SER A 97 -15.43 -3.61 -7.94
C SER A 97 -16.17 -2.35 -7.51
N LEU A 98 -16.29 -1.36 -8.40
CA LEU A 98 -17.05 -0.13 -8.17
C LEU A 98 -18.56 -0.27 -8.45
N ALA A 99 -19.03 -1.49 -8.75
CA ALA A 99 -20.45 -1.75 -8.94
C ALA A 99 -21.22 -1.67 -7.61
N GLU A 100 -22.50 -1.32 -7.70
CA GLU A 100 -23.40 -1.37 -6.55
C GLU A 100 -23.53 -2.81 -6.05
N ASN A 101 -23.48 -3.01 -4.72
CA ASN A 101 -23.54 -4.33 -4.07
C ASN A 101 -22.44 -5.32 -4.50
N ALA A 102 -21.27 -4.82 -4.92
CA ALA A 102 -20.12 -5.67 -5.22
C ALA A 102 -19.74 -6.55 -4.02
N PRO A 103 -19.37 -7.83 -4.22
CA PRO A 103 -18.79 -8.65 -3.17
C PRO A 103 -17.51 -8.01 -2.61
N HIS A 104 -17.16 -8.36 -1.39
CA HIS A 104 -15.96 -7.86 -0.72
C HIS A 104 -14.82 -8.90 -0.72
N ASP A 105 -13.59 -8.42 -0.53
CA ASP A 105 -12.35 -9.21 -0.48
C ASP A 105 -12.18 -10.07 0.79
N GLY A 106 -13.18 -10.11 1.67
CA GLY A 106 -13.12 -10.87 2.92
C GLY A 106 -12.02 -10.41 3.90
N GLY A 107 -11.47 -9.21 3.71
CA GLY A 107 -10.43 -8.65 4.56
C GLY A 107 -9.00 -9.02 4.16
N GLU A 108 -8.81 -9.58 2.97
CA GLU A 108 -7.49 -9.96 2.44
C GLU A 108 -6.51 -8.78 2.43
N LEU A 109 -6.92 -7.62 1.90
CA LEU A 109 -6.04 -6.44 1.83
C LEU A 109 -5.68 -5.92 3.22
N PHE A 110 -6.63 -5.93 4.17
CA PHE A 110 -6.38 -5.51 5.54
C PHE A 110 -5.35 -6.42 6.23
N MET A 111 -5.53 -7.74 6.13
CA MET A 111 -4.60 -8.71 6.72
C MET A 111 -3.21 -8.63 6.10
N LEU A 112 -3.14 -8.42 4.78
CA LEU A 112 -1.88 -8.21 4.09
C LEU A 112 -1.20 -6.91 4.57
N ALA A 113 -1.95 -5.82 4.78
CA ALA A 113 -1.42 -4.58 5.32
C ALA A 113 -0.84 -4.75 6.72
N VAL A 114 -1.53 -5.48 7.61
CA VAL A 114 -1.05 -5.79 8.96
C VAL A 114 0.21 -6.65 8.92
N ALA A 115 0.23 -7.71 8.10
CA ALA A 115 1.39 -8.60 7.97
C ALA A 115 2.62 -7.83 7.46
N MET A 116 2.44 -6.99 6.44
CA MET A 116 3.53 -6.19 5.88
C MET A 116 3.99 -5.11 6.85
N LEU A 117 3.08 -4.51 7.64
CA LEU A 117 3.43 -3.55 8.69
C LEU A 117 4.33 -4.21 9.73
N ALA A 118 3.96 -5.39 10.22
CA ALA A 118 4.76 -6.17 11.15
C ALA A 118 6.13 -6.54 10.57
N ALA A 119 6.18 -6.97 9.30
CA ALA A 119 7.45 -7.26 8.61
C ALA A 119 8.35 -6.02 8.50
N SER A 120 7.78 -4.84 8.20
CA SER A 120 8.55 -3.58 8.11
C SER A 120 9.15 -3.17 9.46
N LEU A 121 8.38 -3.36 10.55
CA LEU A 121 8.84 -3.14 11.91
C LEU A 121 9.96 -4.12 12.27
N LEU A 122 9.81 -5.40 11.90
CA LEU A 122 10.83 -6.42 12.13
C LEU A 122 12.16 -6.07 11.45
N ILE A 123 12.13 -5.64 10.18
CA ILE A 123 13.33 -5.21 9.45
C ILE A 123 13.99 -4.00 10.13
N MET A 124 13.18 -3.07 10.64
CA MET A 124 13.68 -1.89 11.36
C MET A 124 14.44 -2.28 12.63
N VAL A 125 13.94 -3.29 13.37
CA VAL A 125 14.53 -3.75 14.64
C VAL A 125 15.71 -4.72 14.43
N ILE A 126 15.61 -5.67 13.50
CA ILE A 126 16.57 -6.78 13.35
C ILE A 126 17.86 -6.39 12.63
N HIS A 127 18.01 -5.15 12.12
CA HIS A 127 19.17 -4.83 11.30
C HIS A 127 20.52 -5.05 12.04
N PRO A 128 21.38 -6.00 11.60
CA PRO A 128 22.67 -6.23 12.22
C PRO A 128 23.52 -4.96 12.08
N SER A 129 23.82 -4.32 13.21
CA SER A 129 24.83 -3.26 13.27
C SER A 129 26.14 -3.82 12.77
N ARG A 130 26.82 -3.14 11.84
CA ARG A 130 28.18 -3.51 11.42
C ARG A 130 29.02 -3.74 12.67
N ARG A 131 29.46 -4.98 12.93
CA ARG A 131 30.56 -5.25 13.84
C ARG A 131 31.75 -4.47 13.29
N ARG A 132 32.11 -3.37 13.96
CA ARG A 132 33.34 -2.62 13.71
C ARG A 132 34.47 -3.62 13.95
N ARG A 133 35.11 -4.12 12.89
CA ARG A 133 36.39 -4.82 13.03
C ARG A 133 37.40 -3.73 13.40
N SER A 134 37.80 -3.68 14.67
CA SER A 134 38.94 -2.88 15.15
C SER A 134 40.24 -3.50 14.65
#